data_AF-A0A932T1S5-F1
#
_entry.id   AF-A0A932T1S5-F1
#
_cell.length_a   1.000
_cell.length_b   1.000
_cell.length_c   1.000
_cell.angle_alpha   90.00
_cell.angle_beta   90.00
_cell.angle_gamma   90.00
#
_symmetry.space_group_name_H-M   'P 1'
#
loop_
_entity.id
_entity.type
_entity.pdbx_description
1 polymer ?
#
loop_
_entity_poly.entity_id
_entity_poly.type
_entity_poly.pdbx_seq_one_letter_code
_entity_poly.pdbx_strand_id
1 'polypeptide(L)'
;MSILQPATCDGCGLCCEGIGSPVALYAARSGWNGPHPFRPPDLPDELVREIDDHFGGLNRGQEPQERCLWFDAASRRCRHYEWRPQVCRDYELAGDACLARRREYREAEPER
;
A
#
# COMPACT_ATOMS: atom_id res chain seq x y z
N MET A 1 -5.37 26.74 -16.40
CA MET A 1 -4.27 25.79 -16.10
C MET A 1 -4.90 24.52 -15.58
N SER A 2 -5.10 23.53 -16.46
CA SER A 2 -5.67 22.24 -16.06
C SER A 2 -4.58 21.43 -15.37
N ILE A 3 -4.67 21.32 -14.04
CA ILE A 3 -3.87 20.37 -13.28
C ILE A 3 -4.33 18.98 -13.75
N LEU A 4 -3.50 18.30 -14.54
CA LEU A 4 -3.76 16.91 -14.91
C LEU A 4 -3.80 16.10 -13.60
N GLN A 5 -5.01 15.76 -13.17
CA GLN A 5 -5.20 14.86 -12.05
C GLN A 5 -4.57 13.52 -12.43
N PRO A 6 -3.55 13.03 -11.70
CA PRO A 6 -2.93 11.75 -12.03
C PRO A 6 -3.98 10.65 -12.03
N ALA A 7 -4.30 10.13 -13.22
CA ALA A 7 -5.24 9.03 -13.40
C ALA A 7 -4.69 7.70 -12.85
N THR A 8 -3.38 7.62 -12.61
CA THR A 8 -2.69 6.42 -12.09
C THR A 8 -1.62 6.78 -11.05
N CYS A 9 -1.20 5.77 -10.29
CA CYS A 9 -0.09 5.86 -9.33
C CYS A 9 1.29 5.69 -9.99
N ASP A 10 1.38 5.74 -11.32
CA ASP A 10 2.59 5.34 -12.03
C ASP A 10 3.72 6.35 -11.83
N GLY A 11 4.82 5.89 -11.24
CA GLY A 11 6.03 6.67 -11.02
C GLY A 11 6.03 7.58 -9.78
N CYS A 12 4.92 7.72 -9.04
CA CYS A 12 4.93 8.53 -7.80
C CYS A 12 5.30 7.71 -6.56
N GLY A 13 4.68 6.56 -6.34
CA GLY A 13 4.98 5.65 -5.22
C GLY A 13 4.71 6.18 -3.80
N LEU A 14 4.40 7.47 -3.63
CA LEU A 14 4.44 8.16 -2.33
C LEU A 14 3.51 7.57 -1.26
N CYS A 15 2.33 7.09 -1.67
CA CYS A 15 1.43 6.43 -0.73
C CYS A 15 2.00 5.07 -0.30
N CYS A 16 2.49 4.27 -1.26
CA CYS A 16 3.11 2.96 -0.99
C CYS A 16 4.41 3.07 -0.18
N GLU A 17 5.10 4.21 -0.28
CA GLU A 17 6.32 4.50 0.47
C GLU A 17 6.04 5.12 1.85
N GLY A 18 4.87 5.71 2.09
CA GLY A 18 4.68 6.60 3.25
C GLY A 18 3.59 6.22 4.26
N ILE A 19 2.69 5.28 3.93
CA ILE A 19 1.53 4.94 4.77
C ILE A 19 1.70 3.63 5.55
N GLY A 20 2.93 3.10 5.58
CA GLY A 20 3.22 1.74 6.03
C GLY A 20 2.77 0.70 5.01
N SER A 21 2.33 -0.47 5.49
CA SER A 21 1.86 -1.57 4.63
C SER A 21 0.39 -1.92 4.86
N PRO A 22 -0.55 -1.31 4.12
CA PRO A 22 -1.97 -1.67 4.18
C PRO A 22 -2.27 -3.14 3.87
N VAL A 23 -1.35 -3.82 3.17
CA VAL A 23 -1.42 -5.26 2.90
C VAL A 23 -1.38 -6.09 4.19
N ALA A 24 -0.90 -5.53 5.31
CA ALA A 24 -0.98 -6.17 6.62
C ALA A 24 -2.44 -6.45 7.06
N LEU A 25 -3.44 -5.76 6.49
CA LEU A 25 -4.85 -6.08 6.69
C LEU A 25 -5.22 -7.47 6.17
N TYR A 26 -4.43 -8.02 5.24
CA TYR A 26 -4.60 -9.36 4.67
C TYR A 26 -3.82 -10.42 5.44
N ALA A 27 -3.06 -10.08 6.49
CA ALA A 27 -2.30 -11.05 7.26
C ALA A 27 -3.22 -11.92 8.11
N ALA A 28 -2.99 -13.23 8.10
CA ALA A 28 -3.68 -14.17 8.97
C ALA A 28 -3.44 -13.83 10.44
N ARG A 29 -4.49 -13.93 11.25
CA ARG A 29 -4.41 -13.79 12.71
C ARG A 29 -4.83 -15.09 13.37
N SER A 30 -4.08 -15.48 14.41
CA SER A 30 -4.39 -16.67 15.21
C SER A 30 -5.83 -16.63 15.71
N GLY A 31 -6.61 -17.68 15.40
CA GLY A 31 -8.00 -17.82 15.82
C GLY A 31 -9.06 -17.51 14.75
N TRP A 32 -8.67 -17.19 13.52
CA TRP A 32 -9.62 -17.14 12.41
C TRP A 32 -9.87 -18.50 11.79
N ASN A 33 -11.14 -18.90 11.80
CA ASN A 33 -11.65 -20.08 11.12
C ASN A 33 -12.60 -19.62 10.01
N GLY A 34 -12.24 -19.87 8.74
CA GLY A 34 -13.06 -19.51 7.58
C GLY A 34 -12.37 -18.53 6.62
N PRO A 35 -13.09 -18.03 5.59
CA PRO A 35 -12.54 -17.08 4.64
C PRO A 35 -12.14 -15.77 5.32
N HIS A 36 -10.98 -15.26 4.96
CA HIS A 36 -10.40 -14.04 5.52
C HIS A 36 -11.24 -12.82 5.07
N PRO A 37 -11.95 -12.07 5.95
CA PRO A 37 -12.91 -11.02 5.57
C PRO A 37 -12.35 -9.86 4.74
N PHE A 38 -11.05 -9.58 4.79
CA PHE A 38 -10.46 -8.54 3.95
C PHE A 38 -9.82 -9.06 2.66
N ARG A 39 -9.52 -10.37 2.54
CA ARG A 39 -8.88 -10.89 1.33
C ARG A 39 -9.94 -11.03 0.23
N PRO A 40 -9.62 -10.63 -1.01
CA PRO A 40 -10.41 -11.01 -2.17
C PRO A 40 -10.50 -12.54 -2.24
N PRO A 41 -11.65 -13.10 -2.65
CA PRO A 41 -11.82 -14.55 -2.75
C PRO A 41 -10.86 -15.19 -3.76
N ASP A 42 -10.46 -14.43 -4.79
CA ASP A 42 -9.60 -14.90 -5.87
C ASP A 42 -8.13 -14.53 -5.66
N LEU A 43 -7.75 -14.06 -4.47
CA LEU A 43 -6.36 -13.69 -4.17
C LEU A 43 -5.45 -14.93 -4.33
N PRO A 44 -4.41 -14.89 -5.18
CA PRO A 44 -3.56 -16.05 -5.42
C PRO A 44 -2.84 -16.55 -4.16
N ASP A 45 -2.70 -17.87 -4.04
CA ASP A 45 -2.09 -18.53 -2.88
C ASP A 45 -0.62 -18.12 -2.65
N GLU A 46 0.11 -17.77 -3.70
CA GLU A 46 1.46 -17.21 -3.58
C GLU A 46 1.48 -15.84 -2.89
N LEU A 47 0.49 -14.97 -3.17
CA LEU A 47 0.39 -13.67 -2.51
C LEU A 47 -0.07 -13.84 -1.08
N VAL A 48 -0.98 -14.79 -0.82
CA VAL A 48 -1.38 -15.15 0.54
C VAL A 48 -0.16 -15.56 1.38
N ARG A 49 0.69 -16.45 0.84
CA ARG A 49 1.92 -16.89 1.53
C ARG A 49 2.91 -15.76 1.72
N GLU A 50 3.15 -14.92 0.69
CA GLU A 50 4.03 -13.75 0.81
C GLU A 50 3.60 -12.84 1.98
N ILE A 51 2.30 -12.57 2.09
CA ILE A 51 1.73 -11.72 3.14
C ILE A 51 1.89 -12.38 4.50
N ASP A 52 1.50 -13.64 4.63
CA ASP A 52 1.51 -14.34 5.92
C ASP A 52 2.92 -14.59 6.43
N ASP A 53 3.87 -14.92 5.56
CA ASP A 53 5.29 -15.07 5.93
C ASP A 53 5.88 -13.73 6.38
N HIS A 54 5.53 -12.64 5.70
CA HIS A 54 6.06 -11.31 5.99
C HIS A 54 5.49 -10.69 7.27
N PHE A 55 4.21 -10.93 7.56
CA PHE A 55 3.52 -10.33 8.72
C PHE A 55 3.28 -11.29 9.88
N GLY A 56 3.44 -12.60 9.70
CA GLY A 56 3.11 -13.65 10.68
C GLY A 56 3.94 -13.62 11.96
N GLY A 57 5.02 -12.84 12.01
CA GLY A 57 5.84 -12.59 13.20
C GLY A 57 5.61 -11.24 13.88
N LEU A 58 4.78 -10.36 13.32
CA LEU A 58 4.55 -9.03 13.89
C LEU A 58 3.61 -9.09 15.09
N ASN A 59 4.11 -8.68 16.25
CA ASN A 59 3.28 -8.51 17.45
C ASN A 59 2.49 -7.20 17.40
N ARG A 60 1.36 -7.17 18.12
CA ARG A 60 0.53 -5.96 18.27
C ARG A 60 1.38 -4.79 18.81
N GLY A 61 1.48 -3.70 18.05
CA GLY A 61 2.30 -2.54 18.40
C GLY A 61 3.69 -2.49 17.76
N GLN A 62 4.09 -3.52 17.01
CA GLN A 62 5.17 -3.36 16.05
C GLN A 62 4.62 -2.64 14.82
N GLU A 63 4.96 -1.36 14.70
CA GLU A 63 4.47 -0.52 13.63
C GLU A 63 4.94 -1.07 12.28
N PRO A 64 4.05 -1.14 11.28
CA PRO A 64 4.40 -1.69 9.99
C PRO A 64 5.35 -0.71 9.33
N GLN A 65 6.62 -1.11 9.23
CA GLN A 65 7.54 -0.92 8.11
C GLN A 65 7.49 0.46 7.44
N GLU A 66 8.66 1.09 7.29
CA GLU A 66 8.79 2.38 6.60
C GLU A 66 8.18 2.39 5.20
N ARG A 67 7.94 1.23 4.56
CA ARG A 67 7.35 1.08 3.22
C ARG A 67 6.39 -0.11 3.16
N CYS A 68 5.45 -0.07 2.22
CA CYS A 68 4.53 -1.17 1.94
C CYS A 68 5.26 -2.41 1.40
N LEU A 69 4.83 -3.61 1.79
CA LEU A 69 5.35 -4.89 1.27
C LEU A 69 5.32 -4.92 -0.26
N TRP A 70 4.24 -4.45 -0.87
CA TRP A 70 4.07 -4.47 -2.34
C TRP A 70 4.67 -3.26 -3.06
N PHE A 71 5.42 -2.39 -2.37
CA PHE A 71 6.09 -1.28 -3.02
C PHE A 71 7.32 -1.76 -3.81
N ASP A 72 7.38 -1.43 -5.10
CA ASP A 72 8.61 -1.51 -5.89
C ASP A 72 9.29 -0.14 -5.91
N ALA A 73 10.43 -0.04 -5.22
CA ALA A 73 11.20 1.19 -5.13
C ALA A 73 11.86 1.60 -6.46
N ALA A 74 12.15 0.63 -7.35
CA ALA A 74 12.81 0.92 -8.63
C ALA A 74 11.85 1.62 -9.59
N SER A 75 10.65 1.07 -9.79
CA SER A 75 9.63 1.69 -10.64
C SER A 75 8.73 2.70 -9.93
N ARG A 76 8.81 2.78 -8.59
CA ARG A 76 7.92 3.56 -7.71
C ARG A 76 6.43 3.20 -7.89
N ARG A 77 6.13 1.90 -7.98
CA ARG A 77 4.77 1.38 -8.22
C ARG A 77 4.40 0.25 -7.27
N CYS A 78 3.12 -0.08 -7.21
CA CYS A 78 2.64 -1.27 -6.51
C CYS A 78 2.86 -2.50 -7.40
N ARG A 79 3.52 -3.54 -6.87
CA ARG A 79 3.78 -4.82 -7.57
C ARG A 79 2.49 -5.58 -7.90
N HIS A 80 1.46 -5.45 -7.06
CA HIS A 80 0.20 -6.18 -7.17
C HIS A 80 -0.99 -5.22 -7.17
N TYR A 81 -1.03 -4.31 -8.14
CA TYR A 81 -2.00 -3.20 -8.21
C TYR A 81 -3.46 -3.67 -8.22
N GLU A 82 -3.74 -4.78 -8.90
CA GLU A 82 -5.07 -5.40 -9.00
C GLU A 82 -5.56 -6.04 -7.70
N TRP A 83 -4.64 -6.40 -6.81
CA TRP A 83 -4.91 -7.07 -5.54
C TRP A 83 -4.90 -6.12 -4.34
N ARG A 84 -4.79 -4.81 -4.59
CA ARG A 84 -4.71 -3.79 -3.54
C ARG A 84 -5.84 -3.92 -2.51
N PRO A 85 -5.53 -3.76 -1.20
CA PRO A 85 -6.53 -3.61 -0.15
C PRO A 85 -7.54 -2.51 -0.44
N GLN A 86 -8.74 -2.64 0.12
CA GLN A 86 -9.82 -1.69 -0.13
C GLN A 86 -9.42 -0.26 0.25
N VAL A 87 -8.72 -0.06 1.37
CA VAL A 87 -8.17 1.26 1.75
C VAL A 87 -7.25 1.88 0.69
N CYS A 88 -6.52 1.06 -0.09
CA CYS A 88 -5.70 1.55 -1.20
C CYS A 88 -6.51 1.82 -2.47
N ARG A 89 -7.69 1.22 -2.63
CA ARG A 89 -8.62 1.46 -3.75
C ARG A 89 -9.49 2.70 -3.51
N ASP A 90 -9.93 2.87 -2.28
CA ASP A 90 -10.75 3.99 -1.82
C ASP A 90 -9.93 5.29 -1.73
N TYR A 91 -8.60 5.20 -1.73
CA TYR A 91 -7.72 6.36 -1.73
C TYR A 91 -7.90 7.18 -3.01
N GLU A 92 -8.51 8.36 -2.87
CA GLU A 92 -8.81 9.26 -3.98
C GLU A 92 -7.51 9.79 -4.62
N LEU A 93 -7.25 9.34 -5.85
CA LEU A 93 -6.15 9.87 -6.64
C LEU A 93 -6.43 11.32 -6.99
N ALA A 94 -5.42 12.18 -6.78
CA ALA A 94 -5.52 13.62 -6.96
C ALA A 94 -6.53 14.34 -6.03
N GLY A 95 -7.10 13.65 -5.04
CA GLY A 95 -7.81 14.27 -3.93
C GLY A 95 -6.86 15.01 -2.98
N ASP A 96 -7.42 15.69 -1.99
CA ASP A 96 -6.68 16.60 -1.11
C ASP A 96 -5.50 15.91 -0.40
N ALA A 97 -5.71 14.69 0.11
CA ALA A 97 -4.66 13.91 0.77
C ALA A 97 -3.50 13.54 -0.19
N CYS A 98 -3.81 13.26 -1.46
CA CYS A 98 -2.80 12.94 -2.48
C CYS A 98 -1.98 14.18 -2.84
N LEU A 99 -2.65 15.33 -3.00
CA LEU A 99 -2.01 16.60 -3.33
C LEU A 99 -1.15 17.11 -2.16
N ALA A 100 -1.64 17.00 -0.92
CA ALA A 100 -0.90 17.36 0.28
C ALA A 100 0.40 16.54 0.38
N ARG A 101 0.31 15.21 0.24
CA ARG A 101 1.48 14.34 0.32
C ARG A 101 2.51 14.61 -0.78
N ARG A 102 2.06 14.93 -2.00
CA ARG A 102 2.94 15.34 -3.11
C ARG A 102 3.61 16.68 -2.84
N ARG A 103 2.92 17.63 -2.22
CA ARG A 103 3.49 18.92 -1.81
C ARG A 103 4.57 18.70 -0.76
N GLU A 104 4.27 17.96 0.31
CA GLU A 104 5.24 17.63 1.35
C GLU A 104 6.51 17.00 0.78
N TYR A 105 6.37 16.02 -0.13
CA TYR A 105 7.52 15.39 -0.78
C TYR A 105 8.36 16.38 -1.60
N ARG A 106 7.70 17.29 -2.34
CA ARG A 106 8.41 18.34 -3.12
C ARG A 106 9.12 19.36 -2.24
N GLU A 107 8.54 19.68 -1.09
CA GLU A 107 9.13 20.62 -0.12
C GLU A 107 10.26 19.95 0.69
N ALA A 108 10.17 18.63 0.90
CA ALA A 108 11.18 17.82 1.58
C ALA A 108 12.36 17.39 0.69
N GLU A 109 12.28 17.54 -0.64
CA GLU A 109 13.42 17.39 -1.57
C GLU A 109 13.85 18.78 -2.11
N PRO A 110 14.62 19.61 -1.37
CA PRO A 110 14.97 20.94 -1.87
C PRO A 110 15.86 20.91 -3.11
N GLU A 111 16.81 19.98 -3.24
CA GLU A 111 17.75 19.91 -4.36
C GLU A 111 18.40 18.51 -4.39
N ARG A 112 18.09 17.69 -5.41
CA ARG A 112 18.94 16.59 -5.87
C ARG A 112 19.08 16.66 -7.38
#